data_AF-A0A373DYT9-F1
#
_entry.id   AF-A0A373DYT9-F1
#
_cell.length_a   1.000
_cell.length_b   1.000
_cell.length_c   1.000
_cell.angle_alpha   90.00
_cell.angle_beta   90.00
_cell.angle_gamma   90.00
#
_symmetry.space_group_name_H-M   'P 1'
#
loop_
_entity.id
_entity.type
_entity.pdbx_description
1 polymer ?
#
loop_
_entity_poly.entity_id
_entity_poly.type
_entity_poly.pdbx_seq_one_letter_code
_entity_poly.pdbx_strand_id
1 'polypeptide(L)'
;MGASVQTVLADKAHATGVNRDYLRKRVIGAVVPEKTTEIGSRHRKGSPGGRPPKFGAWKYKDRNAIERAFDLRKQWRGLATRQDKLAVTYRADVLITAILARSRAQETHPNRLFRRVERAEICWRSGVSHRRFAAAF
;
A
#
# COMPACT_ATOMS: atom_id res chain seq x y z
N MET A 1 11.70 -19.59 0.17
CA MET A 1 11.19 -18.44 -0.64
C MET A 1 9.84 -18.01 -0.08
N GLY A 2 9.80 -17.05 0.85
CA GLY A 2 8.55 -16.55 1.43
C GLY A 2 7.95 -15.50 0.52
N ALA A 3 6.95 -15.85 -0.30
CA ALA A 3 6.17 -14.85 -1.01
C ALA A 3 5.51 -13.93 0.03
N SER A 4 5.95 -12.67 0.11
CA SER A 4 5.29 -11.67 0.94
C SER A 4 3.87 -11.51 0.39
N VAL A 5 2.88 -12.12 1.05
CA VAL A 5 1.47 -11.97 0.65
C VAL A 5 1.15 -10.48 0.75
N GLN A 6 0.99 -9.83 -0.41
CA GLN A 6 0.63 -8.42 -0.47
C GLN A 6 -0.71 -8.25 0.25
N THR A 7 -0.71 -7.41 1.28
CA THR A 7 -1.90 -7.13 2.07
C THR A 7 -2.26 -5.66 1.90
N VAL A 8 -3.49 -5.40 1.45
CA VAL A 8 -4.05 -4.05 1.37
C VAL A 8 -4.81 -3.77 2.66
N LEU A 9 -4.48 -2.64 3.28
CA LEU A 9 -5.33 -2.04 4.31
C LEU A 9 -6.18 -0.97 3.63
N ALA A 10 -7.47 -0.91 3.96
CA ALA A 10 -8.35 0.13 3.45
C ALA A 10 -9.38 0.55 4.49
N ASP A 11 -9.96 1.73 4.26
CA ASP A 11 -11.03 2.26 5.08
C ASP A 11 -12.34 1.44 4.94
N LYS A 12 -13.18 1.51 5.98
CA LYS A 12 -14.49 0.88 6.07
C LYS A 12 -15.41 1.22 4.90
N ALA A 13 -15.30 2.40 4.29
CA ALA A 13 -16.07 2.77 3.10
C ALA A 13 -15.88 1.76 1.96
N HIS A 14 -14.71 1.13 1.87
CA HIS A 14 -14.32 0.17 0.85
C HIS A 14 -14.62 -1.30 1.19
N ALA A 15 -15.38 -1.57 2.26
CA ALA A 15 -15.69 -2.93 2.73
C ALA A 15 -16.60 -3.78 1.82
N THR A 16 -17.05 -3.24 0.69
CA THR A 16 -18.02 -3.90 -0.20
C THR A 16 -17.53 -5.26 -0.70
N GLY A 17 -18.47 -6.18 -0.94
CA GLY A 17 -18.17 -7.51 -1.48
C GLY A 17 -17.38 -7.46 -2.79
N VAL A 18 -17.74 -6.54 -3.69
CA VAL A 18 -17.05 -6.33 -4.99
C VAL A 18 -15.56 -6.06 -4.81
N ASN A 19 -15.18 -5.19 -3.87
CA ASN A 19 -13.77 -4.88 -3.61
C ASN A 19 -13.04 -6.09 -3.03
N ARG A 20 -13.68 -6.82 -2.12
CA ARG A 20 -13.09 -8.02 -1.51
C ARG A 20 -12.90 -9.14 -2.53
N ASP A 21 -13.86 -9.34 -3.43
CA ASP A 21 -13.77 -10.35 -4.49
C ASP A 21 -12.72 -9.97 -5.54
N TYR A 22 -12.60 -8.68 -5.87
CA TYR A 22 -11.50 -8.18 -6.70
C TYR A 22 -10.12 -8.47 -6.11
N LEU A 23 -9.94 -8.23 -4.80
CA LEU A 23 -8.68 -8.52 -4.09
C LEU A 23 -8.41 -10.02 -4.00
N ARG A 24 -9.44 -10.85 -3.72
CA ARG A 24 -9.34 -12.31 -3.68
C ARG A 24 -8.90 -12.89 -5.03
N LYS A 25 -9.49 -12.41 -6.14
CA LYS A 25 -9.11 -12.82 -7.51
C LYS A 25 -7.63 -12.55 -7.82
N ARG A 26 -7.00 -11.60 -7.12
CA ARG A 26 -5.58 -11.24 -7.29
C ARG A 26 -4.68 -11.84 -6.21
N VAL A 27 -5.21 -12.70 -5.33
CA VAL A 27 -4.47 -13.29 -4.21
C VAL A 27 -3.88 -12.22 -3.27
N ILE A 28 -4.56 -11.08 -3.15
CA ILE A 28 -4.18 -9.98 -2.27
C ILE A 28 -4.99 -10.09 -0.97
N GLY A 29 -4.29 -10.11 0.17
CA GLY A 29 -4.94 -10.07 1.48
C GLY A 29 -5.62 -8.72 1.72
N ALA A 30 -6.80 -8.71 2.33
CA ALA A 30 -7.56 -7.50 2.58
C ALA A 30 -7.81 -7.32 4.09
N VAL A 31 -7.25 -6.27 4.69
CA VAL A 31 -7.56 -5.84 6.07
C VAL A 31 -8.48 -4.63 5.97
N VAL A 32 -9.77 -4.92 5.79
CA VAL A 32 -10.81 -3.90 5.64
C VAL A 32 -11.92 -4.18 6.65
N PRO A 33 -12.19 -3.27 7.59
CA PRO A 33 -13.21 -3.49 8.61
C PRO A 33 -14.59 -3.62 7.96
N GLU A 34 -15.44 -4.46 8.52
CA GLU A 34 -16.80 -4.69 8.00
C GLU A 34 -17.75 -3.54 8.39
N LYS A 35 -18.73 -3.24 7.52
CA LYS A 35 -19.78 -2.27 7.83
C LYS A 35 -20.75 -2.84 8.87
N THR A 36 -21.28 -1.99 9.75
CA THR A 36 -22.25 -2.41 10.78
C THR A 36 -23.52 -2.99 10.16
N THR A 37 -23.98 -2.41 9.05
CA THR A 37 -25.10 -2.91 8.25
C THR A 37 -24.80 -4.26 7.58
N GLU A 38 -23.57 -4.45 7.09
CA GLU A 38 -23.12 -5.72 6.52
C GLU A 38 -23.04 -6.82 7.59
N ILE A 39 -22.56 -6.49 8.80
CA ILE A 39 -22.57 -7.38 9.97
C ILE A 39 -24.01 -7.84 10.26
N GLY A 40 -24.96 -6.91 10.37
CA GLY A 40 -26.37 -7.23 10.62
C GLY A 40 -27.01 -8.07 9.50
N SER A 41 -26.73 -7.75 8.23
CA SER A 41 -27.19 -8.55 7.08
C SER A 41 -26.61 -9.96 7.10
N ARG A 42 -25.32 -10.11 7.42
CA ARG A 42 -24.64 -11.40 7.57
C ARG A 42 -25.28 -12.24 8.67
N HIS A 43 -25.56 -11.65 9.83
CA HIS A 43 -26.26 -12.34 10.93
C HIS A 43 -27.65 -12.82 10.51
N ARG A 44 -28.41 -12.00 9.75
CA ARG A 44 -29.73 -12.38 9.23
C ARG A 44 -29.67 -13.54 8.22
N LYS A 45 -28.58 -13.65 7.45
CA LYS A 45 -28.39 -14.72 6.45
C LYS A 45 -28.01 -16.09 7.04
N GLY A 46 -27.69 -16.17 8.34
CA GLY A 46 -27.35 -17.42 9.02
C GLY A 46 -26.09 -18.13 8.47
N SER A 47 -25.96 -19.43 8.74
CA SER A 47 -24.83 -20.27 8.29
C SER A 47 -24.53 -20.15 6.78
N PRO A 48 -25.52 -20.17 5.86
CA PRO A 48 -25.27 -20.10 4.42
C PRO A 48 -24.60 -18.81 3.94
N GLY A 49 -24.77 -17.68 4.65
CA GLY A 49 -24.20 -16.39 4.29
C GLY A 49 -23.21 -15.82 5.30
N GLY A 50 -22.79 -16.63 6.28
CA GLY A 50 -22.34 -16.14 7.58
C GLY A 50 -20.83 -15.97 7.77
N ARG A 51 -19.97 -16.39 6.84
CA ARG A 51 -18.51 -16.40 7.08
C ARG A 51 -17.95 -14.97 7.16
N PRO A 52 -17.45 -14.52 8.33
CA PRO A 52 -16.88 -13.19 8.46
C PRO A 52 -15.57 -13.07 7.66
N PRO A 53 -15.31 -11.91 7.05
CA PRO A 53 -14.05 -11.64 6.37
C PRO A 53 -12.88 -11.65 7.38
N LYS A 54 -11.71 -12.15 6.96
CA LYS A 54 -10.50 -12.14 7.80
C LYS A 54 -10.09 -10.70 8.09
N PHE A 55 -10.21 -10.26 9.35
CA PHE A 55 -9.78 -8.94 9.80
C PHE A 55 -8.57 -9.05 10.72
N GLY A 56 -7.45 -8.44 10.34
CA GLY A 56 -6.24 -8.38 11.15
C GLY A 56 -6.20 -7.10 11.98
N ALA A 57 -6.77 -7.12 13.20
CA ALA A 57 -6.83 -5.94 14.08
C ALA A 57 -5.44 -5.34 14.37
N TRP A 58 -4.41 -6.18 14.51
CA TRP A 58 -3.03 -5.73 14.67
C TRP A 58 -2.55 -4.88 13.49
N LYS A 59 -2.77 -5.35 12.25
CA LYS A 59 -2.41 -4.62 11.04
C LYS A 59 -3.21 -3.33 10.89
N TYR A 60 -4.45 -3.30 11.38
CA TYR A 60 -5.32 -2.12 11.28
C TYR A 60 -4.93 -0.97 12.24
N LYS A 61 -3.99 -1.18 13.18
CA LYS A 61 -3.49 -0.12 14.06
C LYS A 61 -2.88 1.05 13.27
N ASP A 62 -2.28 0.76 12.11
CA ASP A 62 -1.63 1.75 11.25
C ASP A 62 -2.60 2.47 10.30
N ARG A 63 -3.92 2.43 10.57
CA ARG A 63 -4.94 3.07 9.70
C ARG A 63 -4.73 4.56 9.47
N ASN A 64 -4.14 5.27 10.44
CA ASN A 64 -3.83 6.71 10.33
C ASN A 64 -2.90 7.00 9.14
N ALA A 65 -2.03 6.07 8.76
CA ALA A 65 -1.20 6.22 7.56
C ALA A 65 -2.03 6.23 6.28
N ILE A 66 -3.11 5.44 6.23
CA ILE A 66 -4.04 5.36 5.10
C ILE A 66 -4.87 6.62 5.00
N GLU A 67 -5.41 7.07 6.14
CA GLU A 67 -6.21 8.30 6.26
C GLU A 67 -5.39 9.50 5.75
N ARG A 68 -4.18 9.70 6.28
CA ARG A 68 -3.26 10.76 5.83
C ARG A 68 -2.88 10.65 4.35
N ALA A 69 -2.66 9.45 3.83
CA ALA A 69 -2.36 9.25 2.41
C ALA A 69 -3.56 9.58 1.52
N PHE A 70 -4.78 9.29 1.96
CA PHE A 70 -5.99 9.62 1.22
C PHE A 70 -6.29 11.12 1.27
N ASP A 71 -6.11 11.75 2.42
CA ASP A 71 -6.29 13.20 2.57
C ASP A 71 -5.25 13.99 1.78
N LEU A 72 -4.00 13.52 1.72
CA LEU A 72 -2.98 14.09 0.82
C LEU A 72 -3.40 14.00 -0.65
N ARG A 73 -3.97 12.87 -1.09
CA ARG A 73 -4.47 12.73 -2.47
C ARG A 73 -5.68 13.62 -2.74
N LYS A 74 -6.53 13.89 -1.75
CA LYS A 74 -7.68 14.81 -1.91
C LYS A 74 -7.26 16.26 -2.12
N GLN A 75 -6.01 16.64 -1.83
CA GLN A 75 -5.50 17.97 -2.20
C GLN A 75 -5.52 18.18 -3.72
N TRP A 76 -5.51 17.09 -4.49
CA TRP A 76 -5.57 17.13 -5.94
C TRP A 76 -7.02 17.15 -6.40
N ARG A 77 -7.43 18.29 -6.96
CA ARG A 77 -8.84 18.55 -7.31
C ARG A 77 -9.41 17.49 -8.27
N GLY A 78 -8.64 17.03 -9.26
CA GLY A 78 -9.08 15.97 -10.19
C GLY A 78 -9.42 14.64 -9.51
N LEU A 79 -8.55 14.18 -8.60
CA LEU A 79 -8.77 12.97 -7.81
C LEU A 79 -9.91 13.10 -6.81
N ALA A 80 -10.04 14.27 -6.18
CA ALA A 80 -11.06 14.54 -5.17
C ALA A 80 -12.48 14.56 -5.78
N THR A 81 -12.62 15.21 -6.94
CA THR A 81 -13.92 15.34 -7.61
C THR A 81 -14.25 14.14 -8.48
N ARG A 82 -13.28 13.25 -8.77
CA ARG A 82 -13.42 12.11 -9.68
C ARG A 82 -14.01 12.53 -11.04
N GLN A 83 -13.58 13.68 -11.55
CA GLN A 83 -14.04 14.18 -12.84
C GLN A 83 -13.33 13.52 -14.03
N ASP A 84 -12.33 12.67 -13.76
CA ASP A 84 -11.67 11.85 -14.76
C ASP A 84 -12.65 10.89 -15.46
N LYS A 85 -12.96 11.19 -16.72
CA LYS A 85 -13.77 10.32 -17.58
C LYS A 85 -13.02 9.07 -18.04
N LEU A 86 -11.68 9.12 -18.04
CA LEU A 86 -10.81 8.08 -18.57
C LEU A 86 -10.07 7.37 -17.43
N ALA A 87 -10.13 6.04 -17.41
CA ALA A 87 -9.41 5.25 -16.42
C ALA A 87 -7.88 5.47 -16.44
N VAL A 88 -7.33 5.84 -17.60
CA VAL A 88 -5.90 6.14 -17.76
C VAL A 88 -5.51 7.46 -17.09
N THR A 89 -6.32 8.52 -17.20
CA THR A 89 -6.03 9.82 -16.57
C THR A 89 -6.12 9.70 -15.06
N TYR A 90 -7.18 9.07 -14.57
CA TYR A 90 -7.32 8.77 -13.14
C TYR A 90 -6.12 7.99 -12.59
N ARG A 91 -5.65 6.98 -13.34
CA ARG A 91 -4.49 6.18 -12.94
C ARG A 91 -3.20 7.01 -12.96
N ALA A 92 -3.00 7.86 -13.97
CA ALA A 92 -1.84 8.73 -14.06
C ALA A 92 -1.76 9.68 -12.87
N ASP A 93 -2.89 10.31 -12.50
CA ASP A 93 -2.97 11.22 -11.35
C ASP A 93 -2.68 10.50 -10.03
N VAL A 94 -3.21 9.29 -9.84
CA VAL A 94 -2.89 8.46 -8.66
C VAL A 94 -1.39 8.14 -8.59
N LEU A 95 -0.73 7.89 -9.73
CA LEU A 95 0.70 7.61 -9.77
C LEU A 95 1.54 8.87 -9.49
N ILE A 96 1.21 9.99 -10.12
CA ILE A 96 1.90 11.27 -9.92
C ILE A 96 1.82 11.68 -8.44
N THR A 97 0.63 11.61 -7.84
CA THR A 97 0.45 11.93 -6.42
C THR A 97 1.24 11.00 -5.50
N ALA A 98 1.32 9.71 -5.82
CA ALA A 98 2.13 8.76 -5.06
C ALA A 98 3.63 9.05 -5.16
N ILE A 99 4.12 9.41 -6.36
CA ILE A 99 5.53 9.79 -6.58
C ILE A 99 5.86 11.04 -5.76
N LEU A 100 5.04 12.09 -5.86
CA LEU A 100 5.27 13.33 -5.13
C LEU A 100 5.21 13.14 -3.60
N ALA A 101 4.29 12.32 -3.11
CA ALA A 101 4.23 11.97 -1.69
C ALA A 101 5.51 11.24 -1.22
N ARG A 102 6.02 10.33 -2.06
CA ARG A 102 7.27 9.60 -1.76
C ARG A 102 8.49 10.52 -1.78
N SER A 103 8.60 11.41 -2.76
CA SER A 103 9.72 12.37 -2.86
C SER A 103 9.76 13.30 -1.64
N ARG A 104 8.60 13.86 -1.25
CA ARG A 104 8.51 14.71 -0.05
C ARG A 104 8.88 13.99 1.24
N ALA A 105 8.55 12.70 1.36
CA ALA A 105 8.94 11.89 2.51
C ALA A 105 10.45 11.60 2.58
N GLN A 106 11.17 11.70 1.46
CA GLN A 106 12.63 11.60 1.42
C GLN A 106 13.29 12.91 1.83
N GLU A 107 12.71 14.04 1.46
CA GLU A 107 13.19 15.39 1.79
C GLU A 107 13.11 15.68 3.30
N THR A 108 12.08 15.18 4.00
CA THR A 108 11.91 15.39 5.46
C THR A 108 12.86 14.55 6.34
N HIS A 109 13.55 13.55 5.76
CA HIS A 109 14.61 12.79 6.42
C HIS A 109 15.87 12.77 5.55
N PRO A 110 16.59 13.90 5.41
CA PRO A 110 17.70 14.02 4.47
C PRO A 110 18.91 13.13 4.82
N ASN A 111 18.95 12.50 6.00
CA ASN A 111 20.18 11.95 6.58
C ASN A 111 20.12 10.48 7.04
N ARG A 112 19.34 9.60 6.37
CA ARG A 112 19.38 8.15 6.68
C ARG A 112 19.69 7.19 5.54
N LEU A 113 19.88 7.67 4.31
CA LEU A 113 20.22 6.80 3.16
C LEU A 113 21.36 7.30 2.25
N PHE A 114 22.04 8.40 2.60
CA PHE A 114 23.25 8.88 1.91
C PHE A 114 24.55 8.23 2.44
N ARG A 115 24.55 6.90 2.66
CA ARG A 115 25.79 6.15 3.01
C ARG A 115 25.90 4.73 2.45
N ARG A 116 25.04 4.31 1.52
CA ARG A 116 25.10 2.95 0.93
C ARG A 116 25.27 2.88 -0.59
N VAL A 117 25.11 3.98 -1.33
CA VAL A 117 25.32 3.97 -2.79
C VAL A 117 26.69 4.55 -3.19
N GLU A 118 27.21 5.55 -2.49
CA GLU A 118 28.50 6.17 -2.83
C GLU A 118 29.75 5.32 -2.54
N ARG A 119 29.67 4.27 -1.71
CA ARG A 119 30.81 3.33 -1.53
C ARG A 119 30.90 2.24 -2.60
N ALA A 120 29.86 2.04 -3.41
CA ALA A 120 29.87 1.05 -4.47
C ALA A 120 30.45 1.60 -5.79
N GLU A 121 30.29 2.91 -6.06
CA GLU A 121 30.78 3.51 -7.31
C GLU A 121 32.28 3.83 -7.30
N ILE A 122 32.88 4.12 -6.13
CA ILE A 122 34.33 4.37 -6.02
C ILE A 122 35.16 3.10 -6.27
N CYS A 123 34.61 1.91 -5.97
CA CYS A 123 35.31 0.64 -6.17
C CYS A 123 35.26 0.18 -7.65
N TRP A 124 34.19 0.47 -8.39
CA TRP A 124 34.07 0.04 -9.79
C TRP A 124 34.95 0.88 -10.73
N ARG A 125 35.22 2.15 -10.38
CA ARG A 125 36.02 3.06 -11.22
C ARG A 125 37.54 2.97 -11.01
N SER A 126 38.01 2.19 -10.04
CA SER A 126 39.43 2.11 -9.67
C SER A 126 40.13 0.78 -10.02
N GLY A 127 39.47 -0.16 -10.73
CA GLY A 127 40.15 -1.27 -11.38
C GLY A 127 40.98 -2.18 -10.46
N VAL A 128 40.62 -2.30 -9.18
CA VAL A 128 41.37 -3.15 -8.23
C VAL A 128 40.82 -4.58 -8.25
N SER A 129 41.67 -5.46 -8.79
CA SER A 129 41.54 -6.91 -8.89
C SER A 129 41.25 -7.61 -7.56
N HIS A 130 40.49 -8.70 -7.68
CA HIS A 130 40.14 -9.72 -6.68
C HIS A 130 41.14 -9.93 -5.55
N ARG A 131 40.64 -9.83 -4.31
CA ARG A 131 40.63 -10.91 -3.28
C ARG A 131 40.20 -10.29 -1.95
N ARG A 132 39.32 -11.00 -1.23
CA ARG A 132 38.81 -10.72 0.15
C ARG A 132 37.48 -9.97 0.23
N PHE A 133 36.39 -10.67 -0.09
CA PHE A 133 35.10 -10.48 0.59
C PHE A 133 34.59 -11.86 1.04
N ALA A 134 35.21 -12.38 2.09
CA ALA A 134 34.68 -13.48 2.89
C ALA A 134 34.61 -12.97 4.33
N ALA A 135 33.44 -12.46 4.71
CA ALA A 135 32.91 -12.32 6.07
C ALA A 135 31.79 -11.27 6.07
N ALA A 136 30.54 -11.74 6.02
CA ALA A 136 29.31 -11.11 6.53
C ALA A 136 28.11 -11.62 5.72
N PHE A 137 27.80 -12.91 5.91
CA PHE A 137 26.41 -13.39 5.89
C PHE A 137 26.00 -13.60 7.34
#